data_AF-A0A0R3VUB4-F1
#
_entry.id   AF-A0A0R3VUB4-F1
#
_cell.length_a   1.000
_cell.length_b   1.000
_cell.length_c   1.000
_cell.angle_alpha   90.00
_cell.angle_beta   90.00
_cell.angle_gamma   90.00
#
_symmetry.space_group_name_H-M   'P 1'
#
loop_
_entity.id
_entity.type
_entity.pdbx_description
1 polymer ?
#
loop_
_entity_poly.entity_id
_entity_poly.type
_entity_poly.pdbx_seq_one_letter_code
_entity_poly.pdbx_strand_id
1 'polypeptide(L)'
;MHLSSFAKRKRALGALYRDEPTLKAGEFLCMLLKSQGSCLFSAVTEKGENILVSIPEKFRNAYYFSANAYVICSPLDMPKVRGEVVCLLSDDQVLVLANSPNW
;
A
#
# COMPACT_ATOMS: atom_id res chain seq x y z
N MET A 1 -3.96 4.39 -28.30
CA MET A 1 -3.98 2.92 -28.14
C MET A 1 -4.66 2.58 -26.82
N HIS A 2 -5.89 2.05 -26.84
CA HIS A 2 -6.55 1.57 -25.62
C HIS A 2 -5.94 0.22 -25.23
N LEU A 3 -5.30 0.16 -24.06
CA LEU A 3 -4.75 -1.09 -23.54
C LEU A 3 -5.88 -2.06 -23.18
N SER A 4 -5.71 -3.35 -23.48
CA SER A 4 -6.64 -4.39 -23.04
C SER A 4 -6.71 -4.45 -21.50
N SER A 5 -7.86 -4.87 -20.97
CA SER A 5 -8.07 -5.02 -19.52
C SER A 5 -7.01 -5.91 -18.87
N PHE A 6 -6.64 -7.01 -19.55
CA PHE A 6 -5.57 -7.90 -19.12
C PHE A 6 -4.22 -7.20 -19.04
N ALA A 7 -3.82 -6.46 -20.08
CA ALA A 7 -2.54 -5.75 -20.09
C ALA A 7 -2.48 -4.67 -18.99
N LYS A 8 -3.60 -3.99 -18.69
CA LYS A 8 -3.70 -3.03 -17.58
C LYS A 8 -3.49 -3.74 -16.24
N ARG A 9 -4.19 -4.85 -16.01
CA ARG A 9 -4.06 -5.64 -14.77
C ARG A 9 -2.64 -6.17 -14.57
N LYS A 10 -2.00 -6.69 -15.63
CA LYS A 10 -0.62 -7.19 -15.58
C LYS A 10 0.36 -6.08 -15.18
N ARG A 11 0.24 -4.89 -15.79
CA ARG A 11 1.09 -3.73 -15.44
C ARG A 11 0.85 -3.24 -14.02
N ALA A 12 -0.41 -3.17 -13.60
CA ALA A 12 -0.77 -2.79 -12.25
C ALA A 12 -0.16 -3.74 -11.21
N LEU A 13 -0.24 -5.06 -11.45
CA LEU A 13 0.36 -6.05 -10.57
C LEU A 13 1.88 -5.92 -10.52
N GLY A 14 2.55 -5.71 -11.67
CA GLY A 14 3.98 -5.46 -11.70
C GLY A 14 4.40 -4.19 -10.97
N ALA A 15 3.55 -3.16 -10.96
CA ALA A 15 3.79 -1.90 -10.24
C ALA A 15 3.41 -1.95 -8.75
N LEU A 16 2.77 -3.03 -8.29
CA LEU A 16 2.37 -3.22 -6.89
C LEU A 16 3.56 -3.68 -6.03
N TYR A 17 4.50 -4.39 -6.61
CA TYR A 17 5.70 -4.86 -5.94
C TYR A 17 6.89 -3.98 -6.31
N ARG A 18 7.79 -3.77 -5.34
CA ARG A 18 9.09 -3.15 -5.57
C ARG A 18 10.16 -4.23 -5.37
N ASP A 19 11.19 -4.19 -6.22
CA ASP A 19 12.34 -5.06 -6.08
C ASP A 19 13.13 -4.72 -4.80
N GLU A 20 13.26 -3.41 -4.50
CA GLU A 20 13.88 -2.92 -3.28
C GLU A 20 12.83 -2.37 -2.30
N PRO A 21 12.76 -2.89 -1.06
CA PRO A 21 11.79 -2.44 -0.06
C PRO A 21 12.33 -1.20 0.67
N THR A 22 12.59 -0.10 -0.04
CA THR A 22 13.02 1.17 0.56
C THR A 22 11.87 2.17 0.61
N LEU A 23 11.75 2.87 1.74
CA LEU A 23 10.81 3.99 1.91
C LEU A 23 11.37 5.21 1.16
N LYS A 24 10.57 5.77 0.25
CA LYS A 24 10.89 7.06 -0.38
C LYS A 24 10.50 8.21 0.53
N ALA A 25 10.95 9.42 0.21
CA ALA A 25 10.72 10.60 1.03
C ALA A 25 9.23 10.81 1.33
N GLY A 26 8.89 10.77 2.63
CA GLY A 26 7.53 10.95 3.15
C GLY A 26 6.64 9.71 3.13
N GLU A 27 7.05 8.62 2.46
CA GLU A 27 6.34 7.34 2.54
C GLU A 27 6.47 6.74 3.94
N PHE A 28 5.48 5.96 4.32
CA PHE A 28 5.43 5.31 5.63
C PHE A 28 4.84 3.92 5.52
N LEU A 29 5.06 3.09 6.53
CA LEU A 29 4.60 1.71 6.55
C LEU A 29 3.28 1.55 7.31
N CYS A 30 2.44 0.66 6.78
CA CYS A 30 1.08 0.46 7.22
C CYS A 30 0.78 -1.04 7.23
N MET A 31 0.14 -1.56 8.28
CA MET A 31 -0.52 -2.87 8.22
C MET A 31 -2.01 -2.67 7.99
N LEU A 32 -2.55 -3.28 6.94
CA LEU A 32 -3.98 -3.22 6.64
C LEU A 32 -4.77 -4.05 7.67
N LEU A 33 -5.86 -3.50 8.20
CA LEU A 33 -6.71 -4.16 9.19
C LEU A 33 -8.02 -4.66 8.58
N LYS A 34 -8.86 -3.76 8.07
CA LYS A 34 -10.17 -4.11 7.50
C LYS A 34 -10.56 -3.14 6.38
N SER A 35 -11.25 -3.67 5.38
CA SER A 35 -11.87 -2.85 4.34
C SER A 35 -12.99 -1.98 4.94
N GLN A 36 -13.04 -0.71 4.56
CA GLN A 36 -14.12 0.22 4.91
C GLN A 36 -15.11 0.43 3.77
N GLY A 37 -14.99 -0.34 2.68
CA GLY A 37 -15.71 -0.06 1.44
C GLY A 37 -15.11 1.12 0.66
N SER A 38 -15.64 1.40 -0.52
CA SER A 38 -15.20 2.51 -1.38
C SER A 38 -13.69 2.57 -1.66
N CYS A 39 -13.04 1.41 -1.74
CA CYS A 39 -11.58 1.29 -1.91
C CYS A 39 -10.76 1.93 -0.78
N LEU A 40 -11.30 1.95 0.43
CA LEU A 40 -10.62 2.39 1.65
C LEU A 40 -10.36 1.19 2.56
N PHE A 41 -9.24 1.24 3.27
CA PHE A 41 -8.89 0.32 4.35
C PHE A 41 -8.55 1.11 5.61
N SER A 42 -8.92 0.56 6.77
CA SER A 42 -8.27 0.98 8.00
C SER A 42 -6.92 0.28 8.11
N ALA A 43 -5.90 1.01 8.51
CA ALA A 43 -4.54 0.51 8.68
C ALA A 43 -3.95 1.03 9.99
N VAL A 44 -2.97 0.31 10.51
CA VAL A 44 -2.15 0.77 11.65
C VAL A 44 -0.76 1.15 11.15
N THR A 45 -0.26 2.29 11.59
CA THR A 45 1.09 2.78 11.25
C THR A 45 2.15 2.14 12.13
N GLU A 46 3.43 2.33 11.79
CA GLU A 46 4.58 1.96 12.64
C GLU A 46 4.49 2.54 14.07
N LYS A 47 3.79 3.66 14.26
CA LYS A 47 3.56 4.33 15.55
C LYS A 47 2.37 3.76 16.34
N GLY A 48 1.67 2.76 15.80
CA GLY A 48 0.46 2.20 16.41
C GLY A 48 -0.80 3.04 16.19
N GLU A 49 -0.77 4.04 15.32
CA GLU A 49 -1.93 4.89 15.05
C GLU A 49 -2.87 4.25 14.02
N ASN A 50 -4.17 4.24 14.31
CA ASN A 50 -5.18 3.78 13.37
C ASN A 50 -5.56 4.90 12.38
N ILE A 51 -5.31 4.66 11.10
CA ILE A 51 -5.57 5.60 10.01
C ILE A 51 -6.45 4.96 8.94
N LEU A 52 -6.96 5.78 8.02
CA LEU A 52 -7.55 5.30 6.77
C LEU A 52 -6.58 5.51 5.61
N VAL A 53 -6.47 4.49 4.77
CA VAL A 53 -5.68 4.51 3.53
C VAL A 53 -6.55 4.17 2.33
N SER A 54 -6.26 4.79 1.19
CA SER A 54 -6.95 4.51 -0.07
C SER A 54 -6.16 3.53 -0.93
N ILE A 55 -6.90 2.78 -1.74
CA ILE A 55 -6.34 1.98 -2.82
C ILE A 55 -6.31 2.84 -4.10
N PRO A 56 -5.14 3.05 -4.73
CA PRO A 56 -5.03 3.78 -5.99
C PRO A 56 -5.88 3.16 -7.08
N GLU A 57 -6.38 4.01 -7.97
CA GLU A 57 -7.20 3.60 -9.12
C GLU A 57 -6.54 2.52 -9.98
N LYS A 58 -5.21 2.60 -10.17
CA LYS A 58 -4.45 1.61 -10.93
C LYS A 58 -4.53 0.19 -10.35
N PHE A 59 -4.75 0.05 -9.04
CA PHE A 59 -4.83 -1.25 -8.37
C PHE A 59 -6.27 -1.73 -8.18
N ARG A 60 -7.26 -0.84 -8.28
CA ARG A 60 -8.69 -1.20 -8.20
C ARG A 60 -9.03 -2.20 -9.31
N ASN A 61 -9.65 -3.32 -8.96
CA ASN A 61 -9.99 -4.44 -9.86
C ASN A 61 -8.78 -5.13 -10.54
N ALA A 62 -7.55 -4.76 -10.14
CA ALA A 62 -6.32 -5.42 -10.55
C ALA A 62 -5.79 -6.33 -9.45
N TYR A 63 -5.90 -5.90 -8.19
CA TYR A 63 -5.50 -6.68 -7.01
C TYR A 63 -6.50 -6.46 -5.86
N TYR A 64 -6.74 -7.50 -5.08
CA TYR A 64 -7.60 -7.47 -3.90
C TYR A 64 -6.74 -7.63 -2.65
N PHE A 65 -6.67 -6.58 -1.85
CA PHE A 65 -5.89 -6.58 -0.61
C PHE A 65 -6.63 -7.33 0.50
N SER A 66 -5.87 -8.10 1.27
CA SER A 66 -6.32 -8.80 2.47
C SER A 66 -5.97 -8.03 3.74
N ALA A 67 -6.67 -8.35 4.83
CA ALA A 67 -6.26 -7.96 6.18
C ALA A 67 -4.88 -8.54 6.52
N ASN A 68 -4.17 -7.89 7.44
CA ASN A 68 -2.83 -8.21 7.91
C ASN A 68 -1.73 -8.11 6.82
N ALA A 69 -2.04 -7.56 5.66
CA ALA A 69 -1.04 -7.26 4.65
C ALA A 69 -0.26 -6.00 5.02
N TYR A 70 1.07 -6.05 4.90
CA TYR A 70 1.93 -4.90 5.06
C TYR A 70 2.10 -4.16 3.73
N VAL A 71 1.96 -2.84 3.78
CA VAL A 71 2.03 -1.97 2.61
C VAL A 71 2.84 -0.72 2.93
N ILE A 72 3.46 -0.17 1.89
CA ILE A 72 3.98 1.20 1.93
C ILE A 72 2.86 2.12 1.43
N CYS A 73 2.65 3.22 2.15
CA CYS A 73 1.69 4.25 1.79
C CYS A 73 2.43 5.57 1.49
N SER A 74 1.99 6.28 0.45
CA SER A 74 2.34 7.68 0.20
C SER A 74 1.38 8.58 0.97
N PRO A 75 1.84 9.64 1.64
CA PRO A 75 0.98 10.52 2.40
C PRO A 75 0.01 11.29 1.49
N LEU A 76 -1.19 11.54 2.00
CA LEU A 76 -2.20 12.37 1.37
C LEU A 76 -2.53 13.54 2.29
N ASP A 77 -2.73 14.72 1.69
CA ASP A 77 -3.17 15.93 2.41
C ASP A 77 -4.69 15.96 2.59
N MET A 78 -5.26 14.83 3.05
CA MET A 78 -6.70 14.73 3.35
C MET A 78 -6.92 14.47 4.84
N PRO A 79 -7.93 15.10 5.46
CA PRO A 79 -8.15 15.03 6.90
C PRO A 79 -8.54 13.62 7.37
N LYS A 80 -9.27 12.88 6.52
CA LYS A 80 -9.80 11.56 6.86
C LYS A 80 -8.94 10.40 6.34
N VAL A 81 -8.31 10.55 5.17
CA VAL A 81 -7.49 9.51 4.53
C VAL A 81 -6.05 9.99 4.53
N ARG A 82 -5.19 9.30 5.27
CA ARG A 82 -3.83 9.76 5.57
C ARG A 82 -2.81 9.35 4.54
N GLY A 83 -3.13 8.38 3.70
CA GLY A 83 -2.24 7.97 2.63
C GLY A 83 -2.90 7.05 1.62
N GLU A 84 -2.16 6.80 0.55
CA GLU A 84 -2.55 5.92 -0.55
C GLU A 84 -1.52 4.79 -0.69
N VAL A 85 -1.98 3.55 -0.87
CA VAL A 85 -1.12 2.37 -0.99
C VAL A 85 -0.27 2.42 -2.26
N VAL A 86 1.04 2.36 -2.13
CA VAL A 86 1.97 2.40 -3.27
C VAL A 86 2.69 1.09 -3.53
N CYS A 87 2.90 0.27 -2.48
CA CYS A 87 3.61 -1.00 -2.57
C CYS A 87 3.01 -2.01 -1.61
N LEU A 88 2.87 -3.26 -2.04
CA LEU A 88 2.66 -4.41 -1.16
C LEU A 88 4.02 -4.98 -0.77
N LEU A 89 4.19 -5.34 0.51
CA LEU A 89 5.42 -5.93 1.01
C LEU A 89 5.22 -7.42 1.29
N SER A 90 6.25 -8.22 1.01
CA SER A 90 6.33 -9.58 1.54
C SER A 90 6.83 -9.59 2.98
N ASP A 91 6.60 -10.69 3.70
CA ASP A 91 7.05 -10.85 5.08
C ASP A 91 8.57 -10.64 5.22
N ASP A 92 9.37 -11.16 4.28
CA ASP A 92 10.82 -10.95 4.26
C ASP A 92 11.19 -9.47 4.11
N GLN A 93 10.48 -8.74 3.24
CA GLN A 93 10.71 -7.31 3.04
C GLN A 93 10.35 -6.50 4.29
N VAL A 94 9.28 -6.89 4.99
CA VAL A 94 8.88 -6.29 6.27
C VAL A 94 9.97 -6.50 7.32
N LEU A 95 10.52 -7.71 7.43
CA LEU A 95 11.60 -8.01 8.37
C LEU A 95 12.87 -7.21 8.07
N VAL A 96 13.23 -7.03 6.80
CA VAL A 96 14.38 -6.19 6.40
C VAL A 96 14.14 -4.72 6.77
N LEU A 97 12.94 -4.21 6.52
CA LEU A 97 12.55 -2.84 6.88
C LEU A 97 12.51 -2.62 8.40
N ALA A 98 11.98 -3.57 9.16
CA ALA A 98 11.88 -3.49 10.62
C ALA A 98 13.24 -3.50 11.32
N ASN A 99 14.26 -4.11 10.70
CA ASN A 99 15.64 -4.07 11.19
C ASN A 99 16.42 -2.83 10.74
N SER A 100 15.84 -2.01 9.86
CA SER A 100 16.46 -0.77 9.40
C SER A 100 16.19 0.35 10.40
N PRO A 101 17.14 1.29 10.61
CA PRO A 101 17.00 2.40 11.56
C PRO A 101 15.92 3.44 11.19
N ASN A 102 15.22 3.23 10.06
CA ASN A 102 14.21 4.12 9.51
C ASN A 102 12.78 3.56 9.66
N TRP A 103 12.59 2.59 10.56
CA TRP A 103 11.29 2.06 10.97
C TRP A 103 10.68 2.86 12.12
#